data_AF-A0A974P449-F1
#
_entry.id   AF-A0A974P449-F1
#
_cell.length_a   1.000
_cell.length_b   1.000
_cell.length_c   1.000
_cell.angle_alpha   90.00
_cell.angle_beta   90.00
_cell.angle_gamma   90.00
#
_symmetry.space_group_name_H-M   'P 1'
#
loop_
_entity.id
_entity.type
_entity.pdbx_description
1 polymer ?
#
loop_
_entity_poly.entity_id
_entity_poly.type
_entity_poly.pdbx_seq_one_letter_code
_entity_poly.pdbx_strand_id
1 'polypeptide(L)'
;MPIRVLLDRVLLERRMSLTELADRVGVTIANLSILKTGKARAVRFSTLAALCRELDCQPGDLLHYEAGPPTTCRTTTRTVEHSGVMTHRSGKLYAPVQKVGLSGV
;
A
#
# COMPACT_ATOMS: atom_id res chain seq x y z
N MET A 1 -3.01 -0.71 -11.94
CA MET A 1 -1.90 -0.05 -11.23
C MET A 1 -1.81 -0.64 -9.84
N PRO A 2 -0.61 -0.83 -9.27
CA PRO A 2 -0.45 -1.49 -7.98
C PRO A 2 -0.65 -0.55 -6.79
N ILE A 3 -0.95 0.74 -7.01
CA ILE A 3 -1.23 1.70 -5.93
C ILE A 3 -2.72 2.04 -5.97
N ARG A 4 -3.41 1.84 -4.84
CA ARG A 4 -4.79 2.27 -4.60
C ARG A 4 -4.86 3.38 -3.57
N VAL A 5 -5.90 4.21 -3.70
CA VAL A 5 -6.22 5.28 -2.76
C VAL A 5 -7.49 4.90 -1.99
N LEU A 6 -7.39 4.64 -0.69
CA LEU A 6 -8.47 4.22 0.22
C LEU A 6 -9.28 5.42 0.76
N LEU A 7 -9.57 6.38 -0.12
CA LEU A 7 -10.26 7.62 0.28
C LEU A 7 -11.70 7.36 0.75
N ASP A 8 -12.37 6.38 0.17
CA ASP A 8 -13.72 5.95 0.53
C ASP A 8 -13.82 5.47 1.98
N ARG A 9 -12.84 4.68 2.44
CA ARG A 9 -12.76 4.22 3.83
C ARG A 9 -12.64 5.39 4.79
N VAL A 10 -11.70 6.30 4.55
CA VAL A 10 -11.45 7.45 5.43
C VAL A 10 -12.66 8.39 5.48
N LEU A 11 -13.31 8.64 4.34
CA LEU A 11 -14.55 9.43 4.29
C LEU A 11 -15.67 8.83 5.14
N LEU A 12 -15.83 7.49 5.09
CA LEU A 12 -16.84 6.79 5.89
C LEU A 12 -16.53 6.89 7.38
N GLU A 13 -15.28 6.66 7.78
CA GLU A 13 -14.83 6.77 9.17
C GLU A 13 -15.04 8.19 9.74
N ARG A 14 -14.85 9.23 8.91
CA ARG A 14 -15.04 10.64 9.30
C ARG A 14 -16.46 11.17 9.10
N ARG A 15 -17.38 10.36 8.55
CA ARG A 15 -18.76 10.74 8.19
C ARG A 15 -18.81 12.00 7.32
N MET A 16 -17.82 12.17 6.44
CA MET A 16 -17.68 13.34 5.57
C MET A 16 -18.08 12.98 4.14
N SER A 17 -18.76 13.91 3.45
CA SER A 17 -19.10 13.72 2.04
C SER A 17 -17.94 14.11 1.10
N LEU A 18 -17.93 13.56 -0.12
CA LEU A 18 -16.92 13.92 -1.13
C LEU A 18 -17.01 15.40 -1.53
N THR A 19 -18.24 15.94 -1.58
CA THR A 19 -18.51 17.35 -1.89
C THR A 19 -17.94 18.26 -0.80
N GLU A 20 -18.22 17.95 0.46
CA GLU A 20 -17.70 18.70 1.60
C GLU A 20 -16.16 18.69 1.65
N LEU A 21 -15.54 17.54 1.37
CA LEU A 21 -14.09 17.43 1.29
C LEU A 21 -13.52 18.29 0.14
N ALA A 22 -14.20 18.34 -1.00
CA ALA A 22 -13.81 19.16 -2.14
C ALA A 22 -13.70 20.64 -1.76
N ASP A 23 -14.70 21.14 -1.03
CA ASP A 23 -14.77 22.53 -0.57
C ASP A 23 -13.65 22.83 0.44
N ARG A 24 -13.40 21.92 1.39
CA ARG A 24 -12.36 22.09 2.43
C ARG A 24 -10.93 22.05 1.86
N VAL A 25 -10.67 21.14 0.92
CA VAL A 25 -9.34 20.94 0.31
C VAL A 25 -9.07 21.95 -0.81
N GLY A 26 -10.11 22.57 -1.38
CA GLY A 26 -9.98 23.49 -2.50
C GLY A 26 -9.68 22.79 -3.82
N VAL A 27 -10.23 21.60 -4.04
CA VAL A 27 -10.06 20.81 -5.27
C VAL A 27 -11.41 20.42 -5.84
N THR A 28 -11.48 20.20 -7.16
CA THR A 28 -12.74 19.82 -7.79
C THR A 28 -13.22 18.43 -7.34
N ILE A 29 -14.54 18.25 -7.28
CA ILE A 29 -15.17 16.94 -7.03
C ILE A 29 -14.69 15.91 -8.06
N ALA A 30 -14.45 16.32 -9.31
CA ALA A 30 -13.92 15.46 -10.36
C ALA A 30 -12.54 14.88 -10.00
N ASN A 31 -11.62 15.70 -9.47
CA ASN A 31 -10.30 15.24 -9.03
C ASN A 31 -10.41 14.25 -7.86
N LEU A 32 -11.26 14.53 -6.87
CA LEU A 32 -11.48 13.62 -5.74
C LEU A 32 -12.16 12.32 -6.16
N SER A 33 -13.07 12.37 -7.14
CA SER A 33 -13.74 11.18 -7.68
C SER A 33 -12.75 10.25 -8.39
N ILE A 34 -11.79 10.80 -9.14
CA ILE A 34 -10.72 10.03 -9.78
C ILE A 34 -9.82 9.35 -8.73
N LEU A 35 -9.51 10.04 -7.62
CA LEU A 35 -8.79 9.45 -6.49
C LEU A 35 -9.60 8.33 -5.83
N LYS A 36 -10.86 8.60 -5.46
CA LYS A 36 -11.76 7.64 -4.79
C LYS A 36 -11.96 6.35 -5.61
N THR A 37 -12.08 6.47 -6.93
CA THR A 37 -12.34 5.31 -7.81
C THR A 37 -11.06 4.55 -8.20
N GLY A 38 -9.89 4.96 -7.70
CA GLY A 38 -8.60 4.33 -8.04
C GLY A 38 -8.17 4.53 -9.49
N LYS A 39 -8.74 5.52 -10.19
CA LYS A 39 -8.40 5.85 -11.59
C LYS A 39 -7.26 6.86 -11.68
N ALA A 40 -6.82 7.42 -10.55
CA ALA A 40 -5.73 8.37 -10.49
C ALA A 40 -4.41 7.72 -10.94
N ARG A 41 -3.67 8.43 -11.80
CA ARG A 41 -2.31 8.02 -12.21
C ARG A 41 -1.23 8.64 -11.33
N ALA A 42 -1.52 9.79 -10.73
CA ALA A 42 -0.62 10.54 -9.87
C ALA A 42 -1.44 11.39 -8.89
N VAL A 43 -0.81 11.74 -7.76
CA VAL A 43 -1.32 12.71 -6.79
C VAL A 43 -0.18 13.68 -6.44
N ARG A 44 -0.47 14.99 -6.39
CA ARG A 44 0.51 15.97 -5.93
C ARG A 44 0.63 15.87 -4.41
N PHE A 45 1.84 16.01 -3.88
CA PHE A 45 2.03 16.02 -2.42
C PHE A 45 1.27 17.16 -1.73
N SER A 46 1.07 18.30 -2.37
CA SER A 46 0.22 19.37 -1.83
C SER A 46 -1.23 18.93 -1.64
N THR A 47 -1.79 18.22 -2.63
CA THR A 47 -3.14 17.63 -2.53
C THR A 47 -3.19 16.55 -1.45
N LEU A 48 -2.17 15.68 -1.38
CA LEU A 48 -2.10 14.64 -0.35
C LEU A 48 -2.01 15.24 1.06
N ALA A 49 -1.18 16.28 1.26
CA ALA A 49 -1.05 16.97 2.53
C ALA A 49 -2.36 17.66 2.96
N ALA A 50 -3.05 18.31 2.01
CA ALA A 50 -4.34 18.93 2.29
C ALA A 50 -5.41 17.88 2.67
N LEU A 51 -5.45 16.74 1.97
CA LEU A 51 -6.32 15.61 2.34
C LEU A 51 -6.03 15.10 3.75
N CYS A 52 -4.76 14.87 4.08
CA CYS A 52 -4.33 14.42 5.41
C CYS A 52 -4.73 15.41 6.51
N ARG A 53 -4.61 16.72 6.25
CA ARG A 53 -5.01 17.77 7.19
C ARG A 53 -6.52 17.80 7.42
N GLU A 54 -7.32 17.78 6.36
CA GLU A 54 -8.79 17.89 6.48
C GLU A 54 -9.43 16.60 7.01
N LEU A 55 -8.82 15.45 6.76
CA LEU A 55 -9.32 14.15 7.20
C LEU A 55 -8.68 13.67 8.52
N ASP A 56 -7.72 14.40 9.07
CA ASP A 56 -6.93 14.02 10.24
C ASP A 56 -6.41 12.58 10.11
N CYS A 57 -5.60 12.35 9.07
CA CYS A 57 -5.03 11.04 8.76
C CYS A 57 -3.59 11.15 8.24
N GLN A 58 -2.89 10.02 8.21
CA GLN A 58 -1.55 9.92 7.63
C GLN A 58 -1.61 9.43 6.18
N PRO A 59 -0.57 9.69 5.36
CA PRO A 59 -0.49 9.17 4.00
C PRO A 59 -0.64 7.65 3.89
N GLY A 60 -0.19 6.91 4.91
CA GLY A 60 -0.33 5.45 4.99
C GLY A 60 -1.77 4.97 5.15
N ASP A 61 -2.69 5.82 5.62
CA ASP A 61 -4.11 5.51 5.72
C ASP A 61 -4.81 5.63 4.36
N LEU A 62 -4.25 6.46 3.46
CA LEU A 62 -4.80 6.71 2.14
C LEU A 62 -4.16 5.84 1.06
N LEU A 63 -2.86 5.58 1.11
CA LEU A 63 -2.14 4.91 0.02
C LEU A 63 -1.85 3.45 0.34
N HIS A 64 -2.31 2.54 -0.52
CA HIS A 64 -2.10 1.10 -0.37
C HIS A 64 -1.45 0.49 -1.60
N TYR A 65 -0.45 -0.37 -1.39
CA TYR A 65 0.16 -1.17 -2.46
C TYR A 65 -0.54 -2.52 -2.57
N GLU A 66 -1.26 -2.73 -3.68
CA GLU A 66 -1.78 -4.04 -4.07
C GLU A 66 -0.72 -4.77 -4.89
N ALA A 67 0.02 -5.66 -4.23
CA ALA A 67 0.84 -6.62 -4.93
C ALA A 67 -0.05 -7.46 -5.85
N GLY A 68 0.25 -7.48 -7.15
CA GLY A 68 -0.27 -8.52 -8.03
C GLY A 68 0.10 -9.91 -7.48
N PRO A 69 -0.57 -10.99 -7.92
CA PRO A 69 -0.19 -12.33 -7.49
C PRO A 69 1.32 -12.47 -7.65
N PRO A 70 2.03 -12.98 -6.63
CA PRO A 70 3.47 -13.16 -6.75
C PRO A 70 3.67 -13.91 -8.05
N THR A 71 4.42 -13.29 -8.97
CA THR A 71 4.88 -14.03 -10.14
C THR A 71 5.73 -15.11 -9.53
N THR A 72 5.16 -16.30 -9.37
CA THR A 72 5.93 -17.45 -8.92
C THR A 72 6.97 -17.58 -10.00
N CYS A 73 8.19 -17.16 -9.67
CA CYS A 73 9.33 -17.59 -10.44
C CYS A 73 9.21 -19.10 -10.36
N ARG A 74 8.81 -19.74 -11.46
CA ARG A 74 8.92 -21.17 -11.59
C ARG A 74 10.41 -21.42 -11.45
N THR A 75 10.83 -21.69 -10.22
CA THR A 75 12.11 -22.32 -9.95
C THR A 75 11.95 -23.67 -10.59
N THR A 76 12.25 -23.77 -11.89
CA THR A 76 12.64 -25.03 -12.49
C THR A 76 13.87 -25.39 -11.69
N THR A 77 13.70 -26.25 -10.69
CA THR A 77 14.78 -26.97 -10.06
C THR A 77 15.47 -27.72 -11.19
N ARG A 78 16.42 -27.06 -11.86
CA ARG A 78 17.50 -27.76 -12.53
C ARG A 78 18.29 -28.36 -11.39
N THR A 79 17.98 -29.61 -11.06
CA THR A 79 18.88 -30.48 -10.31
C THR A 79 20.16 -30.53 -11.12
N VAL A 80 21.13 -29.69 -10.78
CA VAL A 80 22.50 -29.88 -11.24
C VAL A 80 23.05 -30.88 -10.25
N GLU A 81 23.06 -32.16 -10.63
CA GLU A 81 23.90 -33.15 -9.97
C GLU A 81 25.35 -32.76 -10.23
N HIS A 82 25.90 -31.92 -9.36
CA HIS A 82 27.34 -31.77 -9.25
C HIS A 82 27.80 -32.74 -8.17
N SER A 83 28.48 -33.80 -8.60
CA SER A 83 29.21 -34.69 -7.74
C SER A 83 30.11 -33.89 -6.79
N GLY A 84 29.87 -34.05 -5.48
CA GLY A 84 30.85 -33.89 -4.41
C GLY A 84 31.48 -32.51 -4.17
N VAL A 85 31.17 -31.93 -3.00
CA VAL A 85 32.06 -31.26 -2.02
C VAL A 85 31.41 -29.99 -1.43
N MET A 86 31.46 -29.92 -0.09
CA MET A 86 30.86 -28.91 0.80
C MET A 86 31.29 -27.46 0.54
N THR A 87 30.40 -26.49 0.79
CA THR A 87 30.69 -25.28 1.60
C THR A 87 29.40 -24.68 2.17
N HIS A 88 29.35 -24.44 3.48
CA HIS A 88 28.31 -23.64 4.13
C HIS A 88 28.40 -22.20 3.60
N ARG A 89 27.39 -21.74 2.86
CA ARG A 89 27.27 -20.33 2.47
C ARG A 89 26.06 -19.74 3.20
N SER A 90 26.37 -18.97 4.25
CA SER A 90 25.42 -18.11 4.95
C SER A 90 24.78 -17.11 3.98
N GLY A 91 23.65 -17.50 3.38
CA GLY A 91 22.73 -16.59 2.72
C GLY A 91 21.60 -16.29 3.70
N LYS A 92 21.62 -15.10 4.29
CA LYS A 92 20.46 -14.57 5.03
C LYS A 92 19.26 -14.51 4.08
N LEU A 93 18.42 -15.54 4.11
CA LEU A 93 17.03 -15.39 3.73
C LEU A 93 16.42 -14.52 4.84
N TYR A 94 16.14 -13.26 4.54
CA TYR A 94 15.26 -12.46 5.38
C TYR A 94 13.88 -13.15 5.35
N ALA A 95 13.60 -13.92 6.39
CA ALA A 95 12.28 -14.47 6.65
C ALA A 95 11.32 -13.33 7.06
N PRO A 96 10.04 -13.39 6.66
CA PRO A 96 9.06 -12.38 7.02
C PRO A 96 8.79 -12.41 8.53
N VAL A 97 8.73 -11.22 9.12
CA VAL A 97 8.45 -10.92 10.53
C VAL A 97 7.24 -11.71 11.03
N GLN A 98 7.48 -12.74 11.85
CA GLN A 98 6.45 -13.39 12.64
C GLN A 98 5.98 -12.43 13.74
N LYS A 99 4.66 -12.32 13.84
CA LYS A 99 3.90 -11.48 14.76
C LYS A 99 4.46 -11.54 16.19
N VAL A 100 4.67 -10.37 16.78
CA VAL A 100 4.83 -10.20 18.24
C VAL A 100 3.53 -10.66 18.89
N GLY A 101 3.57 -11.83 19.51
CA GLY A 101 2.56 -12.26 20.47
C GLY A 101 2.69 -11.43 21.73
N LEU A 102 1.75 -10.50 21.94
CA LEU A 102 1.50 -9.93 23.25
C LEU A 102 0.89 -11.05 24.12
N SER A 103 1.70 -11.61 25.02
CA SER A 103 1.23 -12.28 26.21
C SER A 103 1.86 -11.58 27.41
N GLY A 104 1.03 -10.82 28.10
CA GLY A 104 1.23 -10.25 29.43
C GLY A 104 -0.19 -9.96 29.92
N VAL A 105 -0.61 -10.30 31.13
CA VAL A 105 0.06 -10.68 32.38
C VAL A 105 -0.85 -11.66 33.09
#